data_AF-A0A935NUL3-F1
#
_entry.id   AF-A0A935NUL3-F1
#
_cell.length_a   1.000
_cell.length_b   1.000
_cell.length_c   1.000
_cell.angle_alpha   90.00
_cell.angle_beta   90.00
_cell.angle_gamma   90.00
#
_symmetry.space_group_name_H-M   'P 1'
#
loop_
_entity.id
_entity.type
_entity.pdbx_description
1 polymer ?
#
loop_
_entity_poly.entity_id
_entity_poly.type
_entity_poly.pdbx_seq_one_letter_code
_entity_poly.pdbx_strand_id
1 'polypeptide(L)'
;MFQAVMEQRHCQNATLEWQSCFGRCSQGPNVLVREIVEKSALPRLGTGFATVPGARGVTALYNGVDADKAERIVIEHILGGRIVREYIEPPATVVPITGELP
;
A
#
# COMPACT_ATOMS: atom_id res chain seq x y z
N MET A 1 3.00 14.78 7.51
CA MET A 1 2.95 14.99 6.05
C MET A 1 1.65 14.44 5.47
N PHE A 2 1.41 13.12 5.44
CA PHE A 2 0.20 12.54 4.84
C PHE A 2 -1.12 13.10 5.41
N GLN A 3 -1.20 13.30 6.74
CA GLN A 3 -2.35 13.95 7.39
C GLN A 3 -2.63 15.36 6.84
N ALA A 4 -1.61 16.20 6.69
CA ALA A 4 -1.78 17.56 6.19
C ALA A 4 -2.30 17.58 4.74
N VAL A 5 -1.86 16.62 3.92
CA VAL A 5 -2.37 16.44 2.55
C VAL A 5 -3.85 16.05 2.56
N MET A 6 -4.26 15.12 3.42
CA MET A 6 -5.66 14.73 3.56
C MET A 6 -6.54 15.91 4.00
N GLU A 7 -6.07 16.73 4.93
CA GLU A 7 -6.76 17.93 5.40
C GLU A 7 -6.92 18.97 4.28
N GLN A 8 -5.83 19.26 3.54
CA GLN A 8 -5.83 20.20 2.40
C GLN A 8 -6.77 19.76 1.27
N ARG A 9 -6.94 18.45 1.07
CA ARG A 9 -7.80 17.87 0.04
C ARG A 9 -9.21 17.53 0.54
N HIS A 10 -9.57 17.94 1.76
CA HIS A 10 -10.87 17.68 2.39
C HIS A 10 -11.27 16.18 2.37
N CYS A 11 -10.29 15.29 2.54
CA CYS A 11 -10.47 13.84 2.51
C CYS A 11 -11.09 13.33 3.82
N GLN A 12 -12.42 13.25 3.89
CA GLN A 12 -13.17 12.81 5.08
C GLN A 12 -13.54 11.31 5.08
N ASN A 13 -13.36 10.62 3.96
CA ASN A 13 -13.75 9.22 3.76
C ASN A 13 -12.63 8.21 4.10
N ALA A 14 -11.57 8.64 4.80
CA ALA A 14 -10.45 7.78 5.16
C ALA A 14 -9.93 8.10 6.56
N THR A 15 -9.46 7.07 7.26
CA THR A 15 -8.77 7.18 8.56
C THR A 15 -7.28 6.91 8.38
N LEU A 16 -6.45 7.69 9.08
CA LEU A 16 -5.00 7.49 9.11
C LEU A 16 -4.61 6.81 10.43
N GLU A 17 -3.94 5.67 10.33
CA GLU A 17 -3.45 4.91 11.47
C GLU A 17 -1.96 4.62 11.34
N TRP A 18 -1.26 4.56 12.48
CA TRP A 18 0.14 4.16 12.52
C TRP A 18 0.27 2.63 12.59
N GLN A 19 1.19 2.07 11.82
CA GLN A 19 1.54 0.66 11.83
C GLN A 19 3.06 0.53 11.88
N SER A 20 3.54 -0.46 12.64
CA SER A 20 4.97 -0.55 12.99
C SER A 20 5.85 -1.08 11.87
N CYS A 21 5.38 -2.06 11.07
CA CYS A 21 6.21 -2.67 10.03
C CYS A 21 5.36 -3.26 8.89
N PHE A 22 5.85 -3.08 7.66
CA PHE A 22 5.30 -3.69 6.44
C PHE A 22 6.29 -4.64 5.73
N GLY A 23 7.41 -4.99 6.37
CA GLY A 23 8.45 -5.84 5.78
C GLY A 23 9.28 -5.19 4.67
N ARG A 24 9.13 -3.87 4.46
CA ARG A 24 9.79 -3.08 3.39
C ARG A 24 10.63 -1.93 3.96
N CYS A 25 11.43 -2.20 4.98
CA CYS A 25 12.13 -1.17 5.74
C CYS A 25 13.12 -0.36 4.88
N SER A 26 13.81 -0.99 3.92
CA SER A 26 14.76 -0.32 3.02
C SER A 26 14.09 0.61 2.00
N GLN A 27 12.77 0.54 1.86
CA GLN A 27 11.97 1.29 0.88
C GLN A 27 11.03 2.29 1.58
N GLY A 28 11.22 2.55 2.87
CA GLY A 28 10.40 3.51 3.62
C GLY A 28 10.67 4.98 3.22
N PRO A 29 9.77 5.92 3.53
CA PRO A 29 8.50 5.75 4.26
C PRO A 29 7.43 4.98 3.47
N ASN A 30 6.67 4.12 4.15
CA ASN A 30 5.69 3.23 3.53
C ASN A 30 4.25 3.63 3.92
N VAL A 31 3.32 3.58 2.96
CA VAL A 31 1.89 3.86 3.20
C VAL A 31 1.04 2.73 2.62
N LEU A 32 0.27 2.06 3.47
CA LEU A 32 -0.73 1.09 3.05
C LEU A 32 -2.09 1.78 2.96
N VAL A 33 -2.66 1.81 1.76
CA VAL A 33 -4.05 2.21 1.55
C VAL A 33 -4.87 0.93 1.38
N ARG A 34 -5.90 0.76 2.21
CA ARG A 34 -6.84 -0.37 2.14
C ARG A 34 -8.26 0.16 2.16
N GLU A 35 -9.13 -0.47 1.40
CA GLU A 35 -10.56 -0.25 1.50
C GLU A 35 -11.10 -0.94 2.76
N ILE A 36 -11.82 -0.18 3.58
CA ILE A 36 -12.52 -0.73 4.75
C ILE A 36 -13.95 -1.01 4.31
N VAL A 37 -14.22 -2.25 3.92
CA VAL A 37 -15.58 -2.70 3.61
C VAL A 37 -16.31 -3.00 4.92
N GLU A 38 -17.40 -2.29 5.21
CA GLU A 38 -18.30 -2.68 6.29
C GLU A 38 -18.80 -4.10 6.04
N LYS A 39 -18.53 -4.96 7.00
CA LYS A 39 -18.62 -6.41 6.95
C LYS A 39 -20.00 -6.91 6.48
N SER A 40 -20.15 -7.15 5.18
CA SER A 40 -21.00 -8.23 4.68
C SER A 40 -20.08 -9.25 4.01
N ALA A 41 -19.93 -10.40 4.68
CA ALA A 41 -19.06 -11.54 4.37
C ALA A 41 -17.55 -11.36 4.65
N LEU A 42 -17.08 -12.04 5.71
CA LEU A 42 -15.66 -12.26 6.02
C LEU A 42 -14.97 -13.01 4.87
N PRO A 43 -13.88 -12.48 4.27
CA PRO A 43 -13.00 -13.29 3.45
C PRO A 43 -12.29 -14.30 4.35
N ARG A 44 -12.39 -15.59 4.04
CA ARG A 44 -11.65 -16.65 4.75
C ARG A 44 -10.16 -16.50 4.44
N LEU A 45 -9.35 -16.19 5.46
CA LEU A 45 -7.90 -16.30 5.39
C LEU A 45 -7.51 -17.77 5.20
N GLY A 46 -6.97 -18.11 4.03
CA GLY A 46 -6.30 -19.39 3.82
C GLY A 46 -4.97 -19.41 4.58
N THR A 47 -4.54 -20.59 5.05
CA THR A 47 -3.35 -20.81 5.89
C THR A 47 -2.01 -20.71 5.13
N GLY A 48 -2.00 -20.10 3.95
CA GLY A 48 -0.79 -19.80 3.19
C GLY A 48 -0.59 -18.30 3.09
N PHE A 49 0.65 -17.83 3.09
CA PHE A 49 1.07 -16.43 2.88
C PHE A 49 0.66 -15.84 1.51
N ALA A 50 -0.34 -16.40 0.85
CA ALA A 50 -0.96 -15.89 -0.37
C ALA A 50 -2.34 -15.36 -0.02
N THR A 51 -2.48 -14.02 -0.01
CA THR A 51 -3.79 -13.37 -0.01
C THR A 51 -4.55 -13.82 -1.26
N VAL A 52 -5.61 -14.61 -1.05
CA VAL A 52 -6.53 -15.00 -2.12
C VAL A 52 -7.14 -13.71 -2.69
N PRO A 53 -7.26 -13.55 -4.03
CA PRO A 53 -7.85 -12.34 -4.62
C PRO A 53 -9.34 -12.26 -4.27
N GLY A 54 -9.63 -11.62 -3.14
CA GLY A 54 -10.98 -11.25 -2.73
C GLY A 54 -11.50 -10.07 -3.54
N ALA A 55 -12.83 -9.92 -3.56
CA ALA A 55 -13.57 -8.88 -4.29
C ALA A 55 -12.85 -7.53 -4.23
N ARG A 56 -12.59 -6.93 -5.41
CA ARG A 56 -11.91 -5.66 -5.78
C ARG A 56 -11.80 -4.57 -4.69
N GLY A 57 -11.19 -4.92 -3.56
CA GLY A 57 -10.81 -4.02 -2.49
C GLY A 57 -9.52 -3.36 -2.92
N VAL A 58 -9.56 -2.08 -3.24
CA VAL A 58 -8.44 -1.36 -3.85
C VAL A 58 -7.33 -1.16 -2.83
N THR A 59 -6.55 -2.21 -2.55
CA THR A 59 -5.47 -2.20 -1.56
C THR A 59 -4.12 -2.08 -2.24
N ALA A 60 -3.29 -1.13 -1.79
CA ALA A 60 -1.95 -0.90 -2.31
C ALA A 60 -0.98 -0.48 -1.20
N LEU A 61 0.23 -1.03 -1.25
CA LEU A 61 1.36 -0.60 -0.43
C LEU A 61 2.25 0.30 -1.30
N TYR A 62 2.36 1.56 -0.91
CA TYR A 62 3.22 2.55 -1.54
C TYR A 62 4.53 2.67 -0.79
N ASN A 63 5.62 2.78 -1.54
CA ASN A 63 6.98 2.84 -1.01
C ASN A 63 7.64 4.20 -1.32
N GLY A 64 8.58 4.60 -0.46
CA GLY A 64 9.33 5.85 -0.57
C GLY A 64 8.42 7.05 -0.71
N VAL A 65 7.38 7.14 0.12
CA VAL A 65 6.34 8.17 0.04
C VAL A 65 6.87 9.50 0.57
N ASP A 66 6.94 10.48 -0.32
CA ASP A 66 7.19 11.91 -0.04
C ASP A 66 5.88 12.71 -0.14
N ALA A 67 5.97 14.04 -0.03
CA ALA A 67 4.79 14.92 -0.08
C ALA A 67 4.07 14.88 -1.44
N ASP A 68 4.80 14.83 -2.55
CA ASP A 68 4.25 14.83 -3.91
C ASP A 68 3.53 13.51 -4.21
N LYS A 69 4.14 12.38 -3.82
CA LYS A 69 3.50 11.06 -3.90
C LYS A 69 2.28 10.99 -3.00
N ALA A 70 2.35 11.51 -1.77
CA ALA A 70 1.23 11.52 -0.85
C ALA A 70 0.02 12.26 -1.45
N GLU A 71 0.25 13.42 -2.05
CA GLU A 71 -0.80 14.19 -2.74
C GLU A 71 -1.47 13.38 -3.84
N ARG A 72 -0.69 12.76 -4.72
CA ARG A 72 -1.25 11.97 -5.81
C ARG A 72 -1.95 10.71 -5.32
N ILE A 73 -1.45 10.05 -4.26
CA ILE A 73 -2.12 8.91 -3.63
C ILE A 73 -3.50 9.33 -3.09
N VAL A 74 -3.60 10.48 -2.41
CA VAL A 74 -4.88 10.99 -1.90
C VAL A 74 -5.86 11.27 -3.04
N ILE A 75 -5.43 11.98 -4.07
CA ILE A 75 -6.29 12.36 -5.20
C ILE A 75 -6.74 11.13 -6.01
N GLU A 76 -5.79 10.31 -6.43
CA GLU A 76 -6.07 9.23 -7.39
C GLU A 76 -6.66 8.01 -6.72
N HIS A 77 -6.07 7.58 -5.60
CA HIS A 77 -6.46 6.33 -4.96
C HIS A 77 -7.57 6.55 -3.93
N ILE A 78 -7.37 7.43 -2.96
CA ILE A 78 -8.33 7.56 -1.84
C ILE A 78 -9.64 8.23 -2.30
N LEU A 79 -9.53 9.32 -3.05
CA LEU A 79 -10.70 10.05 -3.56
C LEU A 79 -11.20 9.48 -4.91
N GLY A 80 -10.29 9.09 -5.80
CA GLY A 80 -10.61 8.63 -7.15
C GLY A 80 -10.77 7.11 -7.34
N GLY A 81 -10.42 6.30 -6.34
CA GLY A 81 -10.50 4.83 -6.42
C GLY A 81 -9.50 4.16 -7.38
N ARG A 82 -8.49 4.89 -7.87
CA ARG A 82 -7.48 4.40 -8.83
C ARG A 82 -6.11 4.24 -8.17
N ILE A 83 -5.57 3.02 -8.21
CA ILE A 83 -4.21 2.74 -7.71
C ILE A 83 -3.15 3.44 -8.56
N VAL A 84 -2.21 4.11 -7.90
CA VAL A 84 -1.05 4.75 -8.54
C VAL A 84 0.08 3.73 -8.70
N ARG A 85 -0.05 2.83 -9.68
CA ARG A 85 0.83 1.64 -9.84
C ARG A 85 2.32 1.96 -9.95
N GLU A 86 2.67 3.13 -10.47
CA GLU A 86 4.05 3.61 -10.59
C GLU A 86 4.76 3.81 -9.24
N TYR A 87 4.03 3.88 -8.13
CA TYR A 87 4.59 4.04 -6.78
C TYR A 87 4.65 2.74 -5.98
N ILE A 88 4.31 1.62 -6.62
CA ILE A 88 4.39 0.29 -6.03
C ILE A 88 5.68 -0.34 -6.53
N GLU A 89 6.65 -0.53 -5.63
CA GLU A 89 7.87 -1.22 -6.03
C GLU A 89 7.60 -2.72 -6.23
N PRO A 90 8.07 -3.30 -7.35
CA PRO A 90 8.05 -4.74 -7.52
C PRO A 90 8.93 -5.41 -6.45
N PRO A 91 8.63 -6.65 -6.04
CA PRO A 91 9.55 -7.41 -5.21
C PRO A 91 10.91 -7.45 -5.90
N ALA A 92 11.99 -7.16 -5.15
CA ALA A 92 13.34 -7.26 -5.67
C ALA A 92 13.51 -8.59 -6.41
N THR A 93 13.94 -8.51 -7.67
CA THR A 93 14.26 -9.70 -8.46
C THR A 93 15.37 -10.43 -7.72
N VAL A 94 15.08 -11.62 -7.19
CA VAL A 94 16.09 -12.46 -6.56
C VAL A 94 17.08 -12.85 -7.66
N VAL A 95 18.24 -12.19 -7.70
CA VAL A 95 19.33 -12.64 -8.57
C VAL A 95 19.88 -13.91 -7.91
N PRO A 96 19.83 -15.08 -8.58
CA PRO A 96 20.43 -16.28 -8.04
C PRO A 96 21.93 -16.02 -7.84
N ILE A 97 22.42 -16.30 -6.64
CA ILE A 97 23.85 -16.37 -6.34
C ILE A 97 24.42 -17.53 -7.17
N THR A 98 24.96 -17.25 -8.35
CA THR A 98 25.79 -18.19 -9.09
C THR A 98 27.12 -18.28 -8.35
N GLY A 99 27.17 -19.16 -7.36
CA GLY A 99 28.40 -19.45 -6.64
C GLY A 99 29.39 -20.17 -7.55
N GLU A 100 30.37 -19.45 -8.09
CA GLU A 100 31.71 -20.02 -8.25
C GLU A 100 32.45 -19.70 -6.94
N LEU A 101 32.57 -20.73 -6.10
CA LEU A 101 33.50 -20.70 -4.98
C LEU A 101 34.94 -20.71 -5.53
N PRO A 102 35.87 -19.93 -4.95
CA PRO A 102 37.29 -20.02 -5.28
C PRO A 102 37.89 -21.38 -4.87
#